data_AF-A0A668RTE7-F1
#
_entry.id   AF-A0A668RTE7-F1
#
_cell.length_a   1.000
_cell.length_b   1.000
_cell.length_c   1.000
_cell.angle_alpha   90.00
_cell.angle_beta   90.00
_cell.angle_gamma   90.00
#
_symmetry.space_group_name_H-M   'P 1'
#
loop_
_entity.id
_entity.type
_entity.pdbx_description
1 polymer ?
#
loop_
_entity_poly.entity_id
_entity_poly.type
_entity_poly.pdbx_seq_one_letter_code
_entity_poly.pdbx_strand_id
1 'polypeptide(L)'
;MDMRKFFQKQEPHSVQRGREEKREREEKVQGQEEPGTEQAEKLPTTPRLIKTHLPVQFVPQSFWQQRCRIIYVARNAKDNVVSYFHFARMNSALPEPGDWSSYLQEFMEGKRAFGS
;
A
#
# COMPACT_ATOMS: atom_id res chain seq x y z
N MET A 1 15.50 -28.98 -21.56
CA MET A 1 14.66 -29.08 -20.34
C MET A 1 14.81 -27.78 -19.58
N ASP A 2 13.72 -27.04 -19.42
CA ASP A 2 13.73 -25.69 -18.82
C ASP A 2 13.69 -25.79 -17.29
N MET A 3 14.78 -25.41 -16.63
CA MET A 3 14.93 -25.44 -15.17
C MET A 3 13.93 -24.52 -14.44
N ARG A 4 13.26 -23.58 -15.15
CA ARG A 4 12.21 -22.73 -14.56
C ARG A 4 10.96 -23.52 -14.16
N LYS A 5 10.67 -24.63 -14.86
CA LYS A 5 9.51 -25.49 -14.55
C LYS A 5 9.72 -26.37 -13.32
N PHE A 6 10.97 -26.62 -12.94
CA PHE A 6 11.28 -27.45 -11.77
C PHE A 6 11.13 -26.66 -10.47
N PHE A 7 11.57 -25.40 -10.47
CA PHE A 7 11.49 -24.50 -9.32
C PHE A 7 10.05 -24.09 -8.99
N GLN A 8 9.15 -24.08 -9.98
CA GLN A 8 7.73 -23.80 -9.80
C GLN A 8 6.94 -24.94 -9.14
N LYS A 9 7.52 -26.16 -9.04
CA LYS A 9 6.85 -27.36 -8.51
C LYS A 9 7.17 -27.66 -7.03
N GLN A 10 7.95 -26.80 -6.36
CA GLN A 10 8.26 -26.93 -4.93
C GLN A 10 7.77 -25.76 -4.07
N GLU A 11 6.90 -24.90 -4.59
CA GLU A 11 6.22 -23.92 -3.74
C GLU A 11 5.22 -24.64 -2.81
N PRO A 12 5.29 -24.45 -1.48
CA PRO A 12 4.40 -25.13 -0.55
C PRO A 12 2.94 -24.82 -0.87
N HIS A 13 2.06 -25.83 -0.77
CA HIS A 13 0.62 -25.69 -1.00
C HIS A 13 -0.03 -24.57 -0.17
N SER A 14 0.57 -24.20 0.97
CA SER A 14 0.16 -23.09 1.84
C SER A 14 0.42 -21.71 1.23
N VAL A 15 1.49 -21.54 0.44
CA VAL A 15 1.84 -20.28 -0.23
C VAL A 15 0.94 -20.03 -1.44
N GLN A 16 0.59 -21.11 -2.16
CA GLN A 16 -0.39 -21.04 -3.26
C GLN A 16 -1.80 -20.70 -2.73
N ARG A 17 -2.23 -21.38 -1.66
CA ARG A 17 -3.50 -21.09 -0.98
C ARG A 17 -3.59 -19.67 -0.45
N GLY A 18 -2.52 -19.15 0.17
CA GLY A 18 -2.49 -17.76 0.65
C GLY A 18 -2.57 -16.73 -0.49
N ARG A 19 -2.05 -17.07 -1.68
CA ARG A 19 -2.11 -16.21 -2.87
C ARG A 19 -3.50 -16.26 -3.54
N GLU A 20 -4.16 -17.42 -3.53
CA GLU A 20 -5.54 -17.59 -3.98
C GLU A 20 -6.53 -16.91 -3.03
N GLU A 21 -6.37 -17.05 -1.72
CA GLU A 21 -7.18 -16.36 -0.70
C GLU A 21 -7.01 -14.84 -0.76
N LYS A 22 -5.78 -14.35 -1.03
CA LYS A 22 -5.53 -12.93 -1.26
C LYS A 22 -6.21 -12.44 -2.54
N ARG A 23 -6.20 -13.24 -3.61
CA ARG A 23 -6.87 -12.94 -4.89
C ARG A 23 -8.39 -12.93 -4.75
N GLU A 24 -8.98 -13.87 -4.02
CA GLU A 24 -10.43 -13.89 -3.73
C GLU A 24 -10.86 -12.71 -2.83
N ARG A 25 -10.02 -12.27 -1.89
CA ARG A 25 -10.27 -11.04 -1.12
C ARG A 25 -10.17 -9.80 -1.99
N GLU A 26 -9.21 -9.74 -2.91
CA GLU A 26 -9.04 -8.63 -3.87
C GLU A 26 -10.20 -8.58 -4.88
N GLU A 27 -10.71 -9.72 -5.33
CA GLU A 27 -11.85 -9.82 -6.25
C GLU A 27 -13.17 -9.42 -5.58
N LYS A 28 -13.36 -9.75 -4.29
CA LYS A 28 -14.55 -9.33 -3.52
C LYS A 28 -14.61 -7.83 -3.19
N VAL A 29 -13.53 -7.08 -3.42
CA VAL A 29 -13.44 -5.64 -3.15
C VAL A 29 -13.92 -4.76 -4.32
N GLN A 30 -14.32 -5.36 -5.45
CA GLN A 30 -14.88 -4.64 -6.60
C GLN A 30 -16.34 -4.15 -6.42
N GLY A 31 -16.81 -3.97 -5.19
CA GLY A 31 -17.99 -3.15 -4.88
C GLY A 31 -17.55 -1.72 -4.62
N GLN A 32 -18.41 -0.72 -4.87
CA GLN A 32 -18.11 0.67 -4.53
C GLN A 32 -17.76 0.76 -3.04
N GLU A 33 -16.48 0.99 -2.72
CA GLU A 33 -16.03 1.11 -1.34
C GLU A 33 -16.54 2.43 -0.76
N GLU A 34 -17.23 2.35 0.37
CA GLU A 34 -17.69 3.51 1.14
C GLU A 34 -16.52 4.48 1.41
N PRO A 35 -16.74 5.81 1.37
CA PRO A 35 -15.70 6.78 1.67
C PRO A 35 -15.04 6.49 3.03
N GLY A 36 -13.72 6.64 3.10
CA GLY A 36 -12.95 6.37 4.33
C GLY A 36 -13.42 7.17 5.54
N THR A 37 -14.09 8.32 5.32
CA THR A 37 -14.74 9.11 6.37
C THR A 37 -15.92 8.37 7.01
N GLU A 38 -16.78 7.74 6.21
CA GLU A 38 -17.93 6.98 6.71
C GLU A 38 -17.48 5.69 7.41
N GLN A 39 -16.44 5.06 6.89
CA GLN A 39 -15.80 3.92 7.55
C GLN A 39 -15.26 4.32 8.93
N ALA A 40 -14.66 5.51 9.05
CA ALA A 40 -14.12 6.03 10.30
C ALA A 40 -15.20 6.40 11.34
N GLU A 41 -16.41 6.75 10.90
CA GLU A 41 -17.56 7.00 11.79
C GLU A 41 -18.13 5.70 12.38
N LYS A 42 -18.10 4.61 11.62
CA LYS A 42 -18.59 3.29 12.03
C LYS A 42 -17.61 2.56 12.98
N LEU A 43 -16.43 3.12 13.27
CA LEU A 43 -15.45 2.49 14.17
C LEU A 43 -15.97 2.45 15.63
N PRO A 44 -16.02 1.26 16.27
CA PRO A 44 -16.59 1.11 17.61
C PRO A 44 -15.65 1.59 18.74
N THR A 45 -14.37 1.84 18.45
CA THR A 45 -13.36 2.15 19.47
C THR A 45 -13.12 3.65 19.64
N THR A 46 -13.01 4.10 20.88
CA THR A 46 -12.57 5.45 21.24
C THR A 46 -11.42 5.36 22.25
N PRO A 47 -10.24 5.92 21.97
CA PRO A 47 -9.87 6.73 20.78
C PRO A 47 -9.73 5.89 19.49
N ARG A 48 -10.11 6.49 18.36
CA ARG A 48 -9.96 5.88 17.02
C ARG A 48 -8.50 5.92 16.58
N LEU A 49 -8.00 4.80 16.06
CA LEU A 49 -6.66 4.72 15.46
C LEU A 49 -6.79 4.67 13.93
N ILE A 50 -6.28 5.70 13.26
CA ILE A 50 -6.34 5.84 11.80
C ILE A 50 -4.92 6.00 11.27
N LYS A 51 -4.57 5.22 10.24
CA LYS A 51 -3.32 5.36 9.49
C LYS A 51 -3.62 6.01 8.15
N THR A 52 -2.84 7.02 7.77
CA THR A 52 -2.94 7.65 6.45
C THR A 52 -1.57 7.96 5.87
N HIS A 53 -1.48 7.95 4.54
CA HIS A 53 -0.35 8.44 3.76
C HIS A 53 -0.62 9.83 3.16
N LEU A 54 -1.78 10.43 3.46
CA LEU A 54 -2.15 11.75 2.94
C LEU A 54 -1.19 12.83 3.46
N PRO A 55 -0.70 13.72 2.57
CA PRO A 55 -0.06 14.95 2.99
C PRO A 55 -0.96 15.76 3.93
N VAL A 56 -0.34 16.47 4.86
CA VAL A 56 -1.03 17.26 5.91
C VAL A 56 -2.05 18.24 5.34
N GLN A 57 -1.84 18.71 4.11
CA GLN A 57 -2.71 19.64 3.39
C GLN A 57 -4.09 19.05 3.05
N PHE A 58 -4.20 17.73 2.98
CA PHE A 58 -5.45 17.02 2.67
C PHE A 58 -6.15 16.48 3.92
N VAL A 59 -5.61 16.73 5.12
CA VAL A 59 -6.23 16.32 6.38
C VAL A 59 -7.41 17.25 6.69
N PRO A 60 -8.61 16.74 7.04
CA PRO A 60 -9.78 17.57 7.34
C PRO A 60 -9.54 18.57 8.47
N GLN A 61 -10.11 19.77 8.34
CA GLN A 61 -9.95 20.83 9.34
C GLN A 61 -10.47 20.44 10.73
N SER A 62 -11.48 19.56 10.78
CA SER A 62 -12.04 19.00 12.02
C SER A 62 -10.99 18.30 12.88
N PHE A 63 -9.96 17.71 12.26
CA PHE A 63 -8.86 17.04 12.97
C PHE A 63 -8.10 18.01 13.89
N TRP A 64 -7.86 19.23 13.41
CA TRP A 64 -7.18 20.28 14.17
C TRP A 64 -8.06 20.85 15.28
N GLN A 65 -9.37 21.00 15.01
CA GLN A 65 -10.35 21.51 15.98
C GLN A 65 -10.56 20.54 17.15
N GLN A 66 -10.58 19.23 16.87
CA GLN A 66 -10.80 18.18 17.87
C GLN A 66 -9.53 17.79 18.65
N ARG A 67 -8.40 18.49 18.44
CA ARG A 67 -7.12 18.25 19.14
C ARG A 67 -6.64 16.80 19.05
N CYS A 68 -6.84 16.17 17.89
CA CYS A 68 -6.37 14.82 17.63
C CYS A 68 -4.83 14.73 17.72
N ARG A 69 -4.30 13.59 18.17
CA ARG A 69 -2.85 13.36 18.28
C ARG A 69 -2.31 12.75 16.98
N ILE A 70 -1.15 13.23 16.53
CA ILE A 70 -0.48 12.74 15.32
C ILE A 70 0.83 12.07 15.70
N ILE A 71 1.09 10.91 15.12
CA ILE A 71 2.40 10.27 15.10
C ILE A 71 2.84 10.23 13.64
N TYR A 72 3.88 10.99 13.29
CA TYR A 72 4.47 10.95 11.96
C TYR A 72 5.68 10.02 11.97
N VAL A 73 5.73 9.08 11.02
CA VAL A 73 6.83 8.14 10.86
C VAL A 73 7.62 8.52 9.63
N ALA A 74 8.85 8.98 9.83
CA ALA A 74 9.79 9.29 8.78
C ALA A 74 10.79 8.14 8.59
N ARG A 75 11.28 7.96 7.36
CA ARG A 75 12.35 7.03 7.01
C ARG A 75 13.26 7.66 5.98
N ASN A 76 14.52 7.21 5.93
CA ASN A 76 15.47 7.66 4.92
C ASN A 76 14.90 7.44 3.51
N ALA A 77 14.95 8.46 2.65
CA ALA A 77 14.40 8.41 1.31
C ALA A 77 15.00 7.28 0.47
N LYS A 78 16.29 6.97 0.65
CA LYS A 78 16.99 5.89 -0.06
C LYS A 78 16.42 4.52 0.31
N ASP A 79 16.07 4.31 1.57
CA ASP A 79 15.47 3.06 2.02
C ASP A 79 13.99 2.98 1.63
N ASN A 80 13.29 4.13 1.60
CA ASN A 80 11.91 4.21 1.17
C ASN A 80 11.74 3.83 -0.29
N VAL A 81 12.56 4.36 -1.21
CA VAL A 81 12.44 4.04 -2.65
C VAL A 81 12.68 2.56 -2.92
N VAL A 82 13.64 1.93 -2.24
CA VAL A 82 13.87 0.47 -2.33
C VAL A 82 12.64 -0.30 -1.85
N SER A 83 12.12 0.06 -0.68
CA SER A 83 10.92 -0.58 -0.11
C SER A 83 9.71 -0.42 -1.04
N TYR A 84 9.56 0.74 -1.66
CA TYR A 84 8.42 1.06 -2.49
C TYR A 84 8.48 0.35 -3.85
N PHE A 85 9.67 0.19 -4.42
CA PHE A 85 9.88 -0.61 -5.62
C PHE A 85 9.48 -2.07 -5.40
N HIS A 86 9.91 -2.68 -4.30
CA HIS A 86 9.49 -4.03 -3.95
C HIS A 86 8.00 -4.12 -3.64
N PHE A 87 7.43 -3.13 -2.95
CA PHE A 87 5.98 -3.07 -2.71
C PHE A 87 5.18 -3.07 -4.01
N ALA A 88 5.59 -2.29 -5.01
CA ALA A 88 4.95 -2.27 -6.33
C ALA A 88 5.02 -3.64 -7.04
N ARG A 89 6.11 -4.39 -6.91
CA ARG A 89 6.23 -5.76 -7.47
C ARG A 89 5.35 -6.80 -6.76
N MET A 90 5.04 -6.57 -5.49
CA MET A 90 4.24 -7.48 -4.68
C MET A 90 2.73 -7.19 -4.77
N ASN A 91 2.36 -5.97 -5.13
CA ASN A 91 0.97 -5.52 -5.14
C ASN A 91 0.41 -5.54 -6.57
N SER A 92 -0.44 -6.53 -6.85
CA SER A 92 -1.17 -6.72 -8.11
C SER A 92 -2.05 -5.54 -8.51
N ALA A 93 -2.45 -4.68 -7.56
CA ALA A 93 -3.25 -3.49 -7.82
C ALA A 93 -2.43 -2.30 -8.34
N LEU A 94 -1.08 -2.38 -8.28
CA LEU A 94 -0.20 -1.35 -8.79
C LEU A 94 0.36 -1.75 -10.16
N PRO A 95 0.64 -0.78 -11.05
CA PRO A 95 1.34 -1.07 -12.29
C PRO A 95 2.73 -1.63 -12.00
N GLU A 96 3.19 -2.51 -12.89
CA GLU A 96 4.54 -3.06 -12.81
C GLU A 96 5.58 -1.93 -12.74
N PRO A 97 6.52 -1.99 -11.78
CA PRO A 97 7.43 -0.86 -11.51
C PRO A 97 8.51 -0.65 -12.57
N GLY A 98 8.71 -1.60 -13.49
CA GLY A 98 9.69 -1.48 -14.57
C GLY A 98 11.14 -1.56 -14.10
N ASP A 99 12.04 -0.85 -14.81
CA ASP A 99 13.46 -0.79 -14.48
C ASP A 99 13.74 0.06 -13.24
N TRP A 100 14.73 -0.34 -12.45
CA TRP A 100 15.11 0.34 -11.22
C TRP A 100 15.56 1.80 -11.46
N SER A 101 16.29 2.07 -12.54
CA SER A 101 16.85 3.39 -12.81
C SER A 101 15.73 4.40 -13.11
N SER A 102 14.77 4.00 -13.94
CA SER A 102 13.59 4.80 -14.24
C SER A 102 12.71 5.00 -13.02
N TYR A 103 12.50 3.93 -12.23
CA TYR A 103 11.72 4.01 -10.99
C TYR A 103 12.33 5.00 -9.99
N LEU A 104 13.65 4.95 -9.81
CA LEU A 104 14.35 5.87 -8.92
C LEU A 104 14.24 7.32 -9.42
N GLN A 105 14.34 7.55 -10.73
CA GLN A 105 14.20 8.87 -11.33
C GLN A 105 12.79 9.44 -11.11
N GLU A 106 11.75 8.66 -11.40
CA GLU A 106 10.36 9.05 -11.15
C GLU A 106 10.10 9.34 -9.67
N PHE A 107 10.73 8.57 -8.78
CA PHE A 107 10.61 8.79 -7.34
C PHE A 107 11.22 10.12 -6.91
N MET A 108 12.39 10.46 -7.44
CA MET A 108 13.04 11.76 -7.16
C MET A 108 12.24 12.93 -7.73
N GLU A 109 11.49 12.72 -8.80
CA GLU A 109 10.63 13.73 -9.43
C GLU A 109 9.25 13.89 -8.77
N GLY A 110 8.92 13.07 -7.76
CA GLY A 110 7.63 13.13 -7.08
C GLY A 110 6.45 12.61 -7.92
N LYS A 111 6.72 11.74 -8.91
CA LYS A 111 5.74 11.23 -9.88
C LYS A 111 5.04 9.93 -9.47
N ARG A 112 5.31 9.42 -8.28
CA ARG A 112 4.68 8.26 -7.66
C ARG A 112 3.67 8.71 -6.60
N ALA A 113 2.95 7.76 -6.01
CA ALA A 113 1.80 8.07 -5.16
C ALA A 113 2.17 8.98 -3.98
N PHE A 114 1.27 9.90 -3.63
CA PHE A 114 1.43 10.84 -2.50
C PHE A 114 2.64 11.79 -2.61
N GLY A 115 3.14 12.03 -3.83
CA GLY A 115 4.27 12.93 -4.09
C GLY A 115 5.64 12.26 -3.88
N SER A 116 5.68 10.94 -4.01
CA SER A 116 6.90 10.12 -3.97
C SER A 116 7.41 9.78 -5.35
#